data_AF-A0A839JXY5-F1
#
_entry.id   AF-A0A839JXY5-F1
#
_cell.length_a   1.000
_cell.length_b   1.000
_cell.length_c   1.000
_cell.angle_alpha   90.00
_cell.angle_beta   90.00
_cell.angle_gamma   90.00
#
_symmetry.space_group_name_H-M   'P 1'
#
loop_
_entity.id
_entity.type
_entity.pdbx_description
1 polymer ?
#
loop_
_entity_poly.entity_id
_entity_poly.type
_entity_poly.pdbx_seq_one_letter_code
_entity_poly.pdbx_strand_id
1 'polypeptide(L)' 'MYTRPEHRRKGIAYQVLDRLVQEAKSRNIVKISLEASPMGRPLYEKYGFRPLPNEMILD' A
#
# COMPACT_ATOMS: atom_id res chain seq x y z
N MET A 1 5.45 -2.29 4.14
CA MET A 1 4.87 -2.85 5.39
C MET A 1 5.51 -4.20 5.70
N TYR A 2 5.88 -4.44 6.95
CA TYR A 2 6.48 -5.70 7.40
C TYR A 2 5.43 -6.63 8.03
N THR A 3 5.58 -7.92 7.79
CA THR A 3 4.83 -8.97 8.49
C THR A 3 5.81 -10.07 8.85
N ARG A 4 5.82 -10.44 10.14
CA ARG A 4 6.62 -11.55 10.67
C ARG A 4 6.38 -12.82 9.84
N PRO A 5 7.41 -13.60 9.48
CA PRO A 5 7.28 -14.78 8.62
C PRO A 5 6.14 -15.73 9.02
N GLU A 6 6.02 -16.03 10.32
CA GLU A 6 5.00 -16.89 10.93
C GLU A 6 3.54 -16.41 10.71
N HIS A 7 3.39 -15.14 10.33
CA HIS A 7 2.12 -14.45 10.14
C HIS A 7 1.85 -14.08 8.67
N ARG A 8 2.74 -14.42 7.74
CA ARG A 8 2.54 -14.14 6.31
C ARG A 8 1.46 -15.02 5.69
N ARG A 9 0.95 -14.61 4.53
CA ARG A 9 -0.10 -15.30 3.74
C ARG A 9 -1.44 -15.51 4.46
N LYS A 10 -1.65 -14.85 5.61
CA LYS A 10 -2.91 -14.85 6.37
C LYS A 10 -3.79 -13.61 6.13
N GLY A 11 -3.51 -12.84 5.07
CA GLY A 11 -4.27 -11.62 4.74
C GLY A 11 -4.01 -10.40 5.64
N ILE A 12 -3.23 -10.53 6.71
CA ILE A 12 -2.98 -9.46 7.71
C ILE A 12 -2.50 -8.17 7.06
N ALA A 13 -1.47 -8.24 6.22
CA ALA A 13 -0.93 -7.06 5.53
C ALA A 13 -1.99 -6.38 4.64
N TYR A 14 -2.82 -7.16 3.94
CA TYR A 14 -3.90 -6.60 3.12
C TYR A 14 -4.94 -5.87 3.98
N GLN A 15 -5.36 -6.49 5.10
CA GLN A 15 -6.33 -5.91 6.01
C GLN A 15 -5.83 -4.64 6.71
N VAL A 16 -4.54 -4.53 6.98
CA VAL A 16 -3.93 -3.29 7.51
C VAL A 16 -3.90 -2.22 6.43
N LEU A 17 -3.45 -2.55 5.23
CA LEU A 17 -3.42 -1.63 4.09
C LEU A 17 -4.81 -1.07 3.80
N ASP A 18 -5.83 -1.94 3.74
CA ASP A 18 -7.19 -1.53 3.44
C ASP A 18 -7.71 -0.52 4.47
N ARG A 19 -7.53 -0.78 5.77
CA ARG A 19 -7.92 0.16 6.82
C ARG A 19 -7.24 1.53 6.68
N LEU A 20 -5.94 1.54 6.37
CA LEU A 20 -5.19 2.79 6.17
C LEU A 20 -5.72 3.57 4.96
N VAL A 21 -6.05 2.89 3.86
CA VAL A 21 -6.60 3.54 2.66
C VAL A 21 -8.01 4.05 2.90
N GLN A 22 -8.88 3.28 3.58
CA GLN A 22 -10.23 3.75 3.92
C GLN A 22 -10.18 4.97 4.83
N GLU A 23 -9.29 5.00 5.81
CA GLU A 23 -9.10 6.15 6.69
C GLU A 23 -8.53 7.37 5.94
N ALA A 24 -7.62 7.18 4.99
CA ALA A 24 -7.16 8.28 4.15
C ALA A 24 -8.30 8.86 3.31
N LYS A 25 -9.13 7.99 2.71
CA LYS A 25 -10.31 8.40 1.93
C LYS A 25 -11.35 9.14 2.79
N SER A 26 -11.61 8.69 4.01
CA SER A 26 -12.57 9.36 4.91
C SER A 26 -12.15 10.79 5.27
N ARG A 27 -10.84 11.07 5.22
CA ARG A 27 -10.24 12.39 5.44
C ARG A 27 -10.11 13.23 4.16
N ASN A 28 -10.69 12.79 3.05
CA ASN A 28 -10.56 13.42 1.72
C ASN A 28 -9.10 13.50 1.21
N ILE A 29 -8.22 12.58 1.62
CA ILE A 29 -6.88 12.48 1.04
C ILE A 29 -6.99 11.89 -0.36
N VAL A 30 -6.54 12.63 -1.37
CA VAL A 30 -6.71 12.27 -2.78
C VAL A 30 -5.53 11.51 -3.38
N LYS A 31 -4.34 11.57 -2.75
CA LYS A 31 -3.12 10.89 -3.22
C LYS A 31 -2.48 10.07 -2.11
N ILE A 32 -2.15 8.81 -2.41
CA ILE A 32 -1.39 7.92 -1.53
C ILE A 32 -0.25 7.33 -2.36
N SER A 33 0.98 7.59 -1.96
CA SER A 33 2.19 7.00 -2.55
C SER A 33 2.88 6.09 -1.53
N LEU A 34 3.66 5.13 -2.03
CA LEU A 34 4.46 4.24 -1.21
C LEU A 34 5.69 3.74 -1.97
N GLU A 35 6.71 3.36 -1.21
CA GLU A 35 7.82 2.56 -1.71
C GLU A 35 7.56 1.08 -1.43
N ALA A 36 7.64 0.26 -2.47
CA ALA A 36 7.42 -1.17 -2.39
C ALA A 36 8.74 -1.93 -2.49
N SER A 37 9.04 -2.77 -1.49
CA SER A 37 10.08 -3.79 -1.65
C SER A 37 9.66 -4.84 -2.68
N PRO A 38 10.60 -5.58 -3.30
CA PRO A 38 10.25 -6.62 -4.28
C PRO A 38 9.23 -7.64 -3.74
N MET A 39 9.33 -7.99 -2.46
CA MET A 39 8.40 -8.91 -1.80
C MET A 39 7.00 -8.28 -1.55
N GLY A 40 6.95 -6.98 -1.26
CA GLY A 40 5.70 -6.27 -0.99
C GLY A 40 4.96 -5.86 -2.25
N ARG A 41 5.65 -5.71 -3.38
CA ARG A 41 5.09 -5.23 -4.64
C ARG A 41 3.82 -5.96 -5.09
N PRO A 42 3.73 -7.31 -5.08
CA PRO A 42 2.51 -8.02 -5.48
C PRO A 42 1.29 -7.70 -4.60
N LEU A 43 1.49 -7.37 -3.32
CA LEU A 43 0.40 -6.97 -2.44
C LEU A 43 -0.18 -5.61 -2.86
N TYR A 44 0.70 -4.65 -3.13
CA TYR A 44 0.30 -3.29 -3.49
C TYR A 44 -0.33 -3.24 -4.89
N GLU A 45 0.23 -3.97 -5.86
CA GLU A 45 -0.37 -4.12 -7.19
C GLU A 45 -1.74 -4.79 -7.13
N LYS A 46 -1.90 -5.85 -6.31
CA LYS A 46 -3.21 -6.51 -6.09
C LYS A 46 -4.23 -5.57 -5.45
N TYR A 47 -3.80 -4.63 -4.60
CA TYR A 47 -4.69 -3.63 -4.01
C TYR A 47 -5.12 -2.57 -5.04
N GLY A 48 -4.30 -2.29 -6.04
CA GLY A 48 -4.55 -1.30 -7.09
C GLY A 48 -3.53 -0.17 -7.17
N PHE A 49 -2.44 -0.23 -6.40
CA PHE A 49 -1.31 0.69 -6.60
C PHE A 49 -0.66 0.41 -7.94
N ARG A 50 -0.25 1.47 -8.63
CA ARG A 50 0.47 1.40 -9.90
C ARG A 50 1.90 1.90 -9.72
N PRO A 51 2.88 1.36 -10.48
CA PRO A 51 4.25 1.85 -10.42
C PRO A 51 4.30 3.32 -10.80
N LEU A 52 5.10 4.08 -10.07
CA LEU A 52 5.40 5.46 -10.35
C LEU A 52 6.79 5.52 -10.98
N PRO A 53 6.91 5.88 -12.26
CA PRO A 53 8.14 5.64 -13.00
C PRO A 53 9.32 6.43 -12.45
N ASN A 54 9.17 7.72 -12.11
CA ASN A 54 10.26 8.62 -11.64
C ASN A 54 9.69 9.94 -11.04
N GLU A 55 8.84 9.88 -10.02
CA GLU A 55 8.03 11.05 -9.59
C GLU A 55 8.81 12.30 -9.11
N MET A 56 8.28 13.48 -9.46
CA MET A 56 8.30 14.72 -8.66
C MET A 56 6.88 15.31 -8.68
N ILE A 57 6.45 15.96 -7.59
CA ILE A 57 5.08 16.46 -7.39
C ILE A 57 5.10 17.98 -7.10
N LEU A 58 4.11 18.71 -7.62
CA LEU A 58 3.74 20.08 -7.22
C LEU A 58 2.22 20.20 -7.43
N ASP A 59 1.53 20.84 -6.49
CA ASP A 59 0.06 20.85 -6.37
C ASP A 59 -0.65 21.84 -7.31
#